data_AF-A0A2T1A871-F1
#
_entry.id   AF-A0A2T1A871-F1
#
_cell.length_a   1.000
_cell.length_b   1.000
_cell.length_c   1.000
_cell.angle_alpha   90.00
_cell.angle_beta   90.00
_cell.angle_gamma   90.00
#
_symmetry.space_group_name_H-M   'P 1'
#
loop_
_entity.id
_entity.type
_entity.pdbx_description
1 polymer ?
#
loop_
_entity_poly.entity_id
_entity_poly.type
_entity_poly.pdbx_seq_one_letter_code
_entity_poly.pdbx_strand_id
1 'polypeptide(L)'
;MAASEESNARLERMLAQARHARFGASSERGAPDQRNLFTENIEVAEGQLAAAAGAADKALGKAPRKRAPAKRNKGDLPDHLERVEEVIEPESTACPCGCGEMVKVGEDRTQRLDVVPAQFRVLVTVRPKYMCRTCDGKSHAQAPAPAPEFLVPRGLGTNRFAVHSVVAKLCDHLPFYRQAEIWRRDGIEIDRTMLANWAGRIAFQLAPITDAMIDELKASDRLFADETTVPVLAPRTGKTRKDYLWAVVRDQRGWGGGDPPIVVFQHSRSRSAETAKKIFTGFKVGSLTVDGYAVCGRPSECKKFLAGMNMWSGAVVCSASECGFDTPRARMEMRGSVPTRIRAL
;
A
#
# COMPACT_ATOMS: atom_id res chain seq x y z
N MET A 1 -11.35 -35.72 54.55
CA MET A 1 -11.91 -34.78 53.56
C MET A 1 -10.78 -33.90 53.02
N ALA A 2 -10.30 -32.88 53.74
CA ALA A 2 -9.12 -32.05 53.43
C ALA A 2 -8.02 -32.67 52.51
N ALA A 3 -7.36 -33.77 52.90
CA ALA A 3 -6.28 -34.38 52.09
C ALA A 3 -6.73 -34.86 50.68
N SER A 4 -8.02 -35.16 50.50
CA SER A 4 -8.63 -35.47 49.19
C SER A 4 -8.87 -34.19 48.38
N GLU A 5 -9.32 -33.12 49.03
CA GLU A 5 -9.51 -31.79 48.40
C GLU A 5 -8.17 -31.20 47.94
N GLU A 6 -7.11 -31.29 48.74
CA GLU A 6 -5.75 -30.90 48.35
C GLU A 6 -5.22 -31.72 47.16
N SER A 7 -5.50 -33.03 47.15
CA SER A 7 -5.13 -33.94 46.06
C SER A 7 -5.86 -33.58 44.77
N ASN A 8 -7.17 -33.32 44.83
CA ASN A 8 -7.97 -32.87 43.69
C ASN A 8 -7.48 -31.51 43.17
N ALA A 9 -7.28 -30.53 44.05
CA ALA A 9 -6.75 -29.21 43.67
C ALA A 9 -5.32 -29.28 43.09
N ARG A 10 -4.53 -30.31 43.42
CA ARG A 10 -3.24 -30.59 42.77
C ARG A 10 -3.42 -31.20 41.37
N LEU A 11 -4.33 -32.17 41.22
CA LEU A 11 -4.65 -32.81 39.93
C LEU A 11 -5.26 -31.81 38.94
N GLU A 12 -6.14 -30.92 39.38
CA GLU A 12 -6.72 -29.85 38.56
C GLU A 12 -5.65 -28.88 38.03
N ARG A 13 -4.70 -28.47 38.88
CA ARG A 13 -3.55 -27.66 38.46
C ARG A 13 -2.67 -28.38 37.44
N MET A 14 -2.42 -29.67 37.63
CA MET A 14 -1.67 -30.50 36.67
C MET A 14 -2.42 -30.67 35.34
N LEU A 15 -3.75 -30.87 35.36
CA LEU A 15 -4.59 -30.93 34.16
C LEU A 15 -4.66 -29.58 33.44
N ALA A 16 -4.71 -28.47 34.17
CA ALA A 16 -4.65 -27.13 33.59
C ALA A 16 -3.30 -26.85 32.93
N GLN A 17 -2.19 -27.23 33.58
CA GLN A 17 -0.84 -27.13 32.99
C GLN A 17 -0.68 -28.04 31.75
N ALA A 18 -1.16 -29.29 31.81
CA ALA A 18 -1.11 -30.21 30.67
C ALA A 18 -1.98 -29.73 29.49
N ARG A 19 -3.17 -29.18 29.77
CA ARG A 19 -4.00 -28.52 28.75
C ARG A 19 -3.32 -27.29 28.16
N HIS A 20 -2.67 -26.45 28.97
CA HIS A 20 -1.93 -25.30 28.46
C HIS A 20 -0.68 -25.71 27.65
N ALA A 21 0.01 -26.79 28.02
CA ALA A 21 1.15 -27.30 27.27
C ALA A 21 0.76 -27.92 25.92
N ARG A 22 -0.45 -28.50 25.82
CA ARG A 22 -0.94 -29.22 24.61
C ARG A 22 -1.85 -28.39 23.71
N PHE A 23 -2.54 -27.38 24.25
CA PHE A 23 -3.54 -26.56 23.54
C PHE A 23 -3.42 -25.05 23.84
N GLY A 24 -2.48 -24.63 24.69
CA GLY A 24 -2.16 -23.21 24.88
C GLY A 24 -1.44 -22.63 23.67
N ALA A 25 -1.36 -21.31 23.59
CA ALA A 25 -0.71 -20.62 22.49
C ALA A 25 0.82 -20.88 22.50
N SER A 26 1.27 -21.82 21.67
CA SER A 26 2.68 -21.99 21.34
C SER A 26 3.16 -20.74 20.60
N SER A 27 3.95 -19.90 21.28
CA SER A 27 4.79 -18.94 20.58
C SER A 27 6.02 -19.68 20.07
N GLU A 28 6.02 -19.96 18.76
CA GLU A 28 7.27 -20.30 18.07
C GLU A 28 8.31 -19.24 18.42
N ARG A 29 9.51 -19.69 18.84
CA ARG A 29 10.64 -18.79 19.11
C ARG A 29 11.22 -18.34 17.76
N GLY A 30 10.48 -17.48 17.10
CA GLY A 30 10.82 -16.92 15.79
C GLY A 30 12.26 -16.40 15.77
N ALA A 31 12.96 -16.70 14.67
CA ALA A 31 14.33 -16.25 14.45
C ALA A 31 14.45 -14.73 14.65
N PRO A 32 15.61 -14.20 15.10
CA PRO A 32 15.79 -12.76 15.28
C PRO A 32 15.40 -11.98 14.03
N ASP A 33 15.65 -12.52 12.84
CA ASP A 33 15.35 -11.89 11.55
C ASP A 33 13.86 -11.79 11.24
N GLN A 34 13.03 -12.69 11.82
CA GLN A 34 11.57 -12.60 11.73
C GLN A 34 11.05 -11.34 12.45
N ARG A 35 11.83 -10.74 13.35
CA ARG A 35 11.49 -9.45 14.00
C ARG A 35 11.65 -8.27 13.04
N ASN A 36 12.55 -8.35 12.05
CA ASN A 36 12.78 -7.29 11.07
C ASN A 36 11.51 -6.99 10.25
N LEU A 37 10.71 -8.02 9.96
CA LEU A 37 9.43 -7.90 9.26
C LEU A 37 8.44 -6.95 9.98
N PHE A 38 8.52 -6.88 11.31
CA PHE A 38 7.64 -6.03 12.11
C PHE A 38 8.12 -4.58 12.20
N THR A 39 9.43 -4.34 12.24
CA THR A 39 10.01 -3.00 12.22
C THR A 39 9.88 -2.35 10.85
N GLU A 40 10.00 -3.11 9.75
CA GLU A 40 9.73 -2.64 8.38
C GLU A 40 8.39 -1.90 8.27
N ASN A 41 7.31 -2.43 8.87
CA ASN A 41 5.97 -1.82 8.77
C ASN A 41 5.86 -0.47 9.51
N ILE A 42 6.63 -0.26 10.58
CA ILE A 42 6.67 1.02 11.31
C ILE A 42 7.42 2.05 10.45
N GLU A 43 8.53 1.65 9.85
CA GLU A 43 9.40 2.49 9.01
C GLU A 43 8.71 2.88 7.69
N VAL A 44 7.80 2.04 7.17
CA VAL A 44 6.86 2.37 6.08
C VAL A 44 5.89 3.47 6.50
N ALA A 45 5.27 3.37 7.68
CA ALA A 45 4.37 4.40 8.19
C ALA A 45 5.10 5.74 8.44
N GLU A 46 6.34 5.71 8.94
CA GLU A 46 7.20 6.90 9.01
C GLU A 46 7.50 7.50 7.61
N GLY A 47 7.65 6.65 6.59
CA GLY A 47 7.77 7.07 5.19
C GLY A 47 6.55 7.80 4.66
N GLN A 48 5.34 7.28 4.94
CA GLN A 48 4.07 7.92 4.59
C GLN A 48 3.93 9.29 5.28
N LEU A 49 4.16 9.34 6.60
CA LEU A 49 4.08 10.59 7.38
C LEU A 49 5.11 11.62 6.92
N ALA A 50 6.32 11.20 6.55
CA ALA A 50 7.34 12.10 6.00
C ALA A 50 6.98 12.63 4.60
N ALA A 51 6.26 11.87 3.78
CA ALA A 51 5.73 12.32 2.49
C ALA A 51 4.59 13.34 2.69
N ALA A 52 3.62 13.02 3.55
CA ALA A 52 2.49 13.89 3.88
C ALA A 52 2.95 15.24 4.46
N ALA A 53 3.90 15.23 5.39
CA ALA A 53 4.50 16.46 5.93
C ALA A 53 5.21 17.29 4.86
N GLY A 54 5.91 16.65 3.92
CA GLY A 54 6.55 17.32 2.79
C GLY A 54 5.57 17.93 1.78
N ALA A 55 4.42 17.29 1.55
CA ALA A 55 3.34 17.85 0.75
C ALA A 55 2.68 19.05 1.44
N ALA A 56 2.42 18.96 2.75
CA ALA A 56 1.86 20.05 3.54
C ALA A 56 2.79 21.28 3.64
N ASP A 57 4.10 21.08 3.83
CA ASP A 57 5.06 22.20 3.83
C ASP A 57 5.10 22.90 2.46
N LYS A 58 5.03 22.16 1.33
CA LYS A 58 4.91 22.76 -0.02
C LYS A 58 3.63 23.56 -0.21
N ALA A 59 2.48 22.99 0.16
CA ALA A 59 1.18 23.65 0.02
C ALA A 59 1.10 24.96 0.83
N LEU A 60 1.87 25.05 1.92
CA LEU A 60 2.01 26.25 2.75
C LEU A 60 3.17 27.18 2.32
N GLY A 61 3.78 26.94 1.15
CA GLY A 61 4.88 27.74 0.62
C GLY A 61 6.17 27.71 1.46
N LYS A 62 6.30 26.77 2.40
CA LYS A 62 7.41 26.74 3.36
C LYS A 62 8.65 26.18 2.71
N ALA A 63 9.75 26.96 2.78
CA ALA A 63 11.06 26.48 2.38
C ALA A 63 11.41 25.17 3.13
N PRO A 64 11.91 24.13 2.42
CA PRO A 64 12.09 22.80 3.00
C PRO A 64 13.08 22.86 4.17
N ARG A 65 12.60 22.57 5.38
CA ARG A 65 13.40 22.61 6.61
C ARG A 65 14.68 21.81 6.44
N LYS A 66 15.85 22.47 6.58
CA LYS A 66 17.17 21.84 6.59
C LYS A 66 17.32 20.93 7.81
N ARG A 67 16.73 19.73 7.77
CA ARG A 67 17.09 18.64 8.68
C ARG A 67 18.59 18.38 8.51
N ALA A 68 19.31 18.23 9.61
CA ALA A 68 20.72 17.85 9.59
C ALA A 68 20.91 16.57 8.75
N PRO A 69 22.01 16.44 7.99
CA PRO A 69 22.29 15.23 7.24
C PRO A 69 22.50 14.08 8.23
N ALA A 70 21.48 13.22 8.36
CA ALA A 70 21.63 11.99 9.12
C ALA A 70 22.77 11.17 8.50
N LYS A 71 23.69 10.66 9.34
CA LYS A 71 24.71 9.69 8.95
C LYS A 71 24.05 8.33 8.64
N ARG A 72 23.32 8.28 7.53
CA ARG A 72 22.91 7.06 6.84
C ARG A 72 23.91 6.85 5.71
N ASN A 73 24.33 5.61 5.47
CA ASN A 73 25.25 5.32 4.37
C ASN A 73 24.62 5.71 3.04
N LYS A 74 25.02 6.88 2.52
CA LYS A 74 25.39 6.97 1.13
C LYS A 74 26.70 6.21 1.01
N GLY A 75 26.64 4.88 0.93
CA GLY A 75 27.77 4.14 0.40
C GLY A 75 28.01 4.63 -1.01
N ASP A 76 29.27 4.87 -1.38
CA ASP A 76 29.59 5.16 -2.76
C ASP A 76 29.17 3.96 -3.63
N LEU A 77 28.50 4.23 -4.74
CA LEU A 77 27.88 3.19 -5.55
C LEU A 77 28.99 2.31 -6.16
N PRO A 78 28.94 0.96 -6.02
CA PRO A 78 30.08 0.10 -6.31
C PRO A 78 30.67 0.32 -7.71
N ASP A 79 31.99 0.46 -7.77
CA ASP A 79 32.69 0.89 -8.99
C ASP A 79 32.52 -0.03 -10.20
N HIS A 80 32.20 -1.30 -9.97
CA HIS A 80 31.96 -2.31 -11.00
C HIS A 80 30.60 -2.17 -11.70
N LEU A 81 29.68 -1.34 -11.20
CA LEU A 81 28.37 -1.12 -11.82
C LEU A 81 28.50 -0.20 -13.04
N GLU A 82 27.79 -0.55 -14.12
CA GLU A 82 27.72 0.26 -15.34
C GLU A 82 27.23 1.68 -15.01
N ARG A 83 27.92 2.70 -15.53
CA ARG A 83 27.54 4.12 -15.37
C ARG A 83 26.96 4.64 -16.68
N VAL A 84 25.64 4.80 -16.72
CA VAL A 84 24.91 5.35 -17.86
C VAL A 84 24.74 6.85 -17.64
N GLU A 85 25.37 7.68 -18.47
CA GLU A 85 25.22 9.14 -18.39
C GLU A 85 23.98 9.62 -19.14
N GLU A 86 23.16 10.43 -18.46
CA GLU A 86 21.97 11.07 -19.00
C GLU A 86 22.21 12.59 -18.94
N VAL A 87 22.58 13.18 -20.09
CA VAL A 87 22.83 14.63 -20.20
C VAL A 87 21.52 15.35 -20.46
N ILE A 88 21.17 16.30 -19.59
CA ILE A 88 20.00 17.16 -19.75
C ILE A 88 20.49 18.57 -20.04
N GLU A 89 20.34 18.99 -21.29
CA GLU A 89 20.68 20.33 -21.77
C GLU A 89 19.53 21.33 -21.51
N PRO A 90 19.81 22.65 -21.39
CA PRO A 90 18.77 23.66 -21.27
C PRO A 90 17.99 23.85 -22.58
N GLU A 91 16.76 24.33 -22.48
CA GLU A 91 15.86 24.62 -23.62
C GLU A 91 16.44 25.62 -24.64
N SER A 92 17.43 26.43 -24.23
CA SER A 92 18.22 27.27 -25.13
C SER A 92 19.63 27.48 -24.59
N THR A 93 20.62 27.38 -25.47
CA THR A 93 22.02 27.75 -25.27
C THR A 93 22.34 29.17 -25.79
N ALA A 94 21.41 29.83 -26.48
CA ALA A 94 21.60 31.19 -27.00
C ALA A 94 21.45 32.23 -25.89
N CYS A 95 22.34 33.24 -25.85
CA CYS A 95 22.24 34.27 -24.82
C CYS A 95 20.97 35.13 -24.98
N PRO A 96 20.20 35.39 -23.90
CA PRO A 96 19.15 36.42 -23.89
C PRO A 96 19.66 37.84 -24.24
N CYS A 97 20.97 38.04 -24.20
CA CYS A 97 21.69 39.26 -24.57
C CYS A 97 22.09 39.35 -26.05
N GLY A 98 21.81 38.33 -26.87
CA GLY A 98 22.19 38.30 -28.29
C GLY A 98 23.69 38.09 -28.57
N CYS A 99 24.52 37.77 -27.57
CA CYS A 99 25.98 37.63 -27.73
C CYS A 99 26.44 36.41 -28.56
N GLY A 100 25.51 35.62 -29.12
CA GLY A 100 25.74 34.27 -29.64
C GLY A 100 25.45 33.18 -28.60
N GLU A 101 26.05 32.01 -28.80
CA GLU A 101 25.90 30.84 -27.94
C GLU A 101 26.69 30.98 -26.63
N MET A 102 26.15 30.41 -25.56
CA MET A 102 26.77 30.37 -24.24
C MET A 102 27.72 29.17 -24.12
N VAL A 103 28.86 29.37 -23.45
CA VAL A 103 29.91 28.34 -23.32
C VAL A 103 29.67 27.49 -22.08
N LYS A 104 29.85 26.17 -22.17
CA LYS A 104 29.83 25.26 -21.02
C LYS A 104 30.99 25.57 -20.06
N VAL A 105 30.66 26.00 -18.83
CA VAL A 105 31.62 26.35 -17.77
C VAL A 105 31.78 25.24 -16.73
N GLY A 106 30.79 24.37 -16.58
CA GLY A 106 30.82 23.24 -15.65
C GLY A 106 29.59 22.35 -15.78
N GLU A 107 29.38 21.45 -14.83
CA GLU A 107 28.24 20.53 -14.83
C GLU A 107 27.90 20.03 -13.42
N ASP A 108 26.61 19.88 -13.12
CA ASP A 108 26.15 19.19 -11.91
C ASP A 108 25.89 17.72 -12.24
N ARG A 109 26.75 16.83 -11.73
CA ARG A 109 26.56 15.37 -11.80
C ARG A 109 25.73 14.88 -10.61
N THR A 110 24.79 13.96 -10.84
CA THR A 110 24.01 13.28 -9.78
C THR A 110 23.90 11.80 -10.11
N GLN A 111 24.57 10.96 -9.31
CA GLN A 111 24.52 9.51 -9.43
C GLN A 111 23.34 8.93 -8.63
N ARG A 112 22.67 7.90 -9.19
CA ARG A 112 21.65 7.09 -8.50
C ARG A 112 21.71 5.63 -8.94
N LEU A 113 21.36 4.72 -8.05
CA LEU A 113 21.17 3.30 -8.39
C LEU A 113 19.86 3.12 -9.17
N ASP A 114 19.95 2.52 -10.34
CA ASP A 114 18.85 2.13 -11.23
C ASP A 114 18.84 0.61 -11.44
N VAL A 115 17.70 0.07 -11.88
CA VAL A 115 17.55 -1.36 -12.17
C VAL A 115 16.92 -1.56 -13.53
N VAL A 116 17.66 -2.22 -14.43
CA VAL A 116 17.11 -2.91 -15.58
C VAL A 116 16.70 -4.31 -15.09
N PRO A 117 15.64 -4.95 -15.60
CA PRO A 117 15.34 -6.34 -15.22
C PRO A 117 16.58 -7.23 -15.35
N ALA A 118 16.95 -7.90 -14.25
CA ALA A 118 18.17 -8.69 -14.04
C ALA A 118 19.53 -7.96 -13.95
N GLN A 119 19.61 -6.61 -13.99
CA GLN A 119 20.88 -5.87 -13.87
C GLN A 119 20.78 -4.55 -13.08
N PHE A 120 21.72 -4.31 -12.17
CA PHE A 120 21.90 -3.02 -11.50
C PHE A 120 22.89 -2.14 -12.25
N ARG A 121 22.61 -0.84 -12.29
CA ARG A 121 23.46 0.17 -12.93
C ARG A 121 23.36 1.51 -12.19
N VAL A 122 24.30 2.40 -12.43
CA VAL A 122 24.30 3.76 -11.90
C VAL A 122 23.86 4.72 -13.00
N LEU A 123 22.69 5.33 -12.84
CA LEU A 123 22.24 6.42 -13.69
C LEU A 123 22.92 7.72 -13.23
N VAL A 124 23.70 8.33 -14.10
CA VAL A 124 24.43 9.57 -13.85
C VAL A 124 23.74 10.72 -14.59
N THR A 125 22.82 11.41 -13.92
CA THR A 125 22.20 12.61 -14.50
C THR A 125 23.24 13.74 -14.52
N VAL A 126 23.56 14.27 -15.70
CA VAL A 126 24.50 15.38 -15.89
C VAL A 126 23.71 16.61 -16.35
N ARG A 127 23.85 17.74 -15.64
CA ARG A 127 23.24 19.03 -16.03
C ARG A 127 24.33 20.07 -16.29
N PRO A 128 24.77 20.25 -17.55
CA PRO A 128 25.76 21.26 -17.91
C PRO A 128 25.30 22.69 -17.59
N LYS A 129 26.26 23.53 -17.19
CA LYS A 129 26.08 24.95 -16.88
C LYS A 129 26.74 25.78 -17.98
N TYR A 130 25.95 26.58 -18.70
CA TYR A 130 26.39 27.46 -19.77
C TYR A 130 26.36 28.92 -19.31
N MET A 131 27.26 29.74 -19.86
CA MET A 131 27.40 31.16 -19.51
C MET A 131 27.87 31.99 -20.72
N CYS A 132 27.31 33.18 -20.96
CA CYS A 132 27.84 34.07 -22.00
C CYS A 132 29.07 34.82 -21.48
N ARG A 133 30.23 34.61 -22.12
CA ARG A 133 31.50 35.27 -21.77
C ARG A 133 31.47 36.77 -22.03
N THR A 134 30.76 37.21 -23.08
CA THR A 134 30.64 38.61 -23.52
C THR A 134 29.84 39.50 -22.56
N CYS A 135 29.01 38.92 -21.68
CA CYS A 135 28.16 39.66 -20.74
C CYS A 135 28.69 39.67 -19.29
N ASP A 136 29.95 39.24 -19.09
CA ASP A 136 30.59 39.08 -17.78
C ASP A 136 29.77 38.18 -16.83
N GLY A 137 29.32 37.03 -17.35
CA GLY A 137 28.61 36.01 -16.59
C GLY A 137 27.18 36.33 -16.13
N LYS A 138 26.66 37.53 -16.44
CA LYS A 138 25.33 37.98 -16.00
C LYS A 138 24.18 37.10 -16.54
N SER A 139 24.35 36.48 -17.70
CA SER A 139 23.46 35.43 -18.20
C SER A 139 24.09 34.06 -18.08
N HIS A 140 23.29 33.12 -17.58
CA HIS A 140 23.62 31.72 -17.42
C HIS A 140 22.40 30.88 -17.79
N ALA A 141 22.65 29.70 -18.36
CA ALA A 141 21.63 28.68 -18.56
C ALA A 141 22.10 27.36 -17.95
N GLN A 142 21.20 26.72 -17.21
CA GLN A 142 21.34 25.35 -16.78
C GLN A 142 19.97 24.70 -16.93
N ALA A 143 19.91 23.44 -17.36
CA ALA A 143 18.67 22.70 -17.32
C ALA A 143 18.07 22.74 -15.89
N PRO A 144 16.74 22.94 -15.76
CA PRO A 144 16.08 22.85 -14.46
C PRO A 144 16.37 21.50 -13.79
N ALA A 145 16.22 21.43 -12.48
CA ALA A 145 16.34 20.14 -11.79
C ALA A 145 15.31 19.16 -12.40
N PRO A 146 15.67 17.89 -12.67
CA PRO A 146 14.86 17.06 -13.57
C PRO A 146 13.46 16.85 -12.99
N ALA A 147 12.44 17.18 -13.77
CA ALA A 147 11.11 16.60 -13.60
C ALA A 147 11.15 15.18 -14.20
N PRO A 148 10.62 14.14 -13.52
CA PRO A 148 9.74 14.20 -12.36
C PRO A 148 10.47 14.44 -11.03
N GLU A 149 9.79 15.05 -10.07
CA GLU A 149 10.30 15.07 -8.70
C GLU A 149 10.43 13.64 -8.17
N PHE A 150 11.67 13.22 -7.93
CA PHE A 150 11.99 11.89 -7.41
C PHE A 150 11.26 11.65 -6.08
N LEU A 151 10.66 10.47 -5.93
CA LEU A 151 9.89 10.03 -4.75
C LEU A 151 10.62 10.30 -3.43
N VAL A 152 11.95 10.26 -3.49
CA VAL A 152 12.88 10.57 -2.40
C VAL A 152 13.83 11.68 -2.87
N PRO A 153 13.60 12.96 -2.50
CA PRO A 153 14.52 14.03 -2.81
C PRO A 153 15.92 13.76 -2.23
N ARG A 154 16.94 13.70 -3.10
CA ARG A 154 18.33 13.29 -2.78
C ARG A 154 18.46 11.85 -2.21
N GLY A 155 17.53 10.95 -2.56
CA GLY A 155 17.66 9.51 -2.30
C GLY A 155 18.68 8.81 -3.21
N LEU A 156 19.12 7.62 -2.79
CA LEU A 156 20.14 6.82 -3.50
C LEU A 156 19.60 6.17 -4.78
N GLY A 157 18.35 5.72 -4.78
CA GLY A 157 17.73 5.03 -5.91
C GLY A 157 16.98 5.94 -6.89
N THR A 158 16.82 5.49 -8.14
CA THR A 158 15.83 6.03 -9.08
C THR A 158 14.40 5.68 -8.64
N ASN A 159 13.40 6.34 -9.24
CA ASN A 159 12.00 5.96 -9.04
C ASN A 159 11.74 4.49 -9.48
N ARG A 160 12.42 4.02 -10.54
CA ARG A 160 12.34 2.64 -11.05
C ARG A 160 12.85 1.63 -10.02
N PHE A 161 14.01 1.90 -9.39
CA PHE A 161 14.56 1.04 -8.34
C PHE A 161 13.69 1.04 -7.07
N ALA A 162 13.15 2.20 -6.68
CA ALA A 162 12.21 2.29 -5.57
C ALA A 162 10.93 1.46 -5.83
N VAL A 163 10.34 1.53 -7.02
CA VAL A 163 9.18 0.71 -7.42
C VAL A 163 9.54 -0.78 -7.44
N HIS A 164 10.69 -1.16 -8.00
CA HIS A 164 11.16 -2.56 -8.00
C HIS A 164 11.22 -3.16 -6.58
N SER A 165 11.75 -2.43 -5.59
CA SER A 165 11.78 -2.90 -4.19
C SER A 165 10.38 -3.15 -3.59
N VAL A 166 9.38 -2.36 -4.00
CA VAL A 166 7.99 -2.51 -3.55
C VAL A 166 7.31 -3.69 -4.25
N VAL A 167 7.49 -3.84 -5.56
CA VAL A 167 7.01 -5.00 -6.32
C VAL A 167 7.58 -6.29 -5.75
N ALA A 168 8.90 -6.35 -5.52
CA ALA A 168 9.55 -7.50 -4.91
C ALA A 168 8.97 -7.86 -3.53
N LYS A 169 8.61 -6.86 -2.70
CA LYS A 169 8.00 -7.12 -1.39
C LYS A 169 6.55 -7.60 -1.46
N LEU A 170 5.75 -7.03 -2.37
CA LEU A 170 4.30 -7.23 -2.40
C LEU A 170 3.86 -8.35 -3.35
N CYS A 171 4.49 -8.48 -4.51
CA CYS A 171 4.20 -9.50 -5.53
C CYS A 171 5.05 -10.75 -5.34
N ASP A 172 6.37 -10.58 -5.15
CA ASP A 172 7.32 -11.70 -5.04
C ASP A 172 7.58 -12.15 -3.58
N HIS A 173 6.81 -11.58 -2.64
CA HIS A 173 6.86 -11.85 -1.19
C HIS A 173 8.26 -11.72 -0.54
N LEU A 174 9.15 -10.91 -1.11
CA LEU A 174 10.55 -10.76 -0.70
C LEU A 174 10.72 -9.61 0.32
N PRO A 175 10.86 -9.87 1.64
CA PRO A 175 10.94 -8.81 2.66
C PRO A 175 12.21 -7.96 2.54
N PHE A 176 12.17 -6.70 3.02
CA PHE A 176 13.24 -5.74 2.75
C PHE A 176 14.59 -6.15 3.34
N TYR A 177 14.61 -6.83 4.49
CA TYR A 177 15.86 -7.38 5.03
C TYR A 177 16.54 -8.36 4.04
N ARG A 178 15.74 -9.21 3.36
CA ARG A 178 16.26 -10.20 2.40
C ARG A 178 16.63 -9.57 1.06
N GLN A 179 15.91 -8.52 0.63
CA GLN A 179 16.33 -7.71 -0.52
C GLN A 179 17.73 -7.10 -0.27
N ALA A 180 17.93 -6.47 0.89
CA ALA A 180 19.21 -5.91 1.30
C ALA A 180 20.34 -6.96 1.43
N GLU A 181 20.03 -8.19 1.87
CA GLU A 181 20.99 -9.31 1.90
C GLU A 181 21.35 -9.86 0.52
N ILE A 182 20.41 -9.83 -0.44
CA ILE A 182 20.66 -10.24 -1.82
C ILE A 182 21.59 -9.23 -2.48
N TRP A 183 21.23 -7.94 -2.48
CA TRP A 183 22.02 -6.91 -3.16
C TRP A 183 23.40 -6.67 -2.52
N ARG A 184 23.58 -6.97 -1.23
CA ARG A 184 24.91 -6.96 -0.57
C ARG A 184 25.89 -7.98 -1.19
N ARG A 185 25.39 -9.05 -1.83
CA ARG A 185 26.25 -10.01 -2.57
C ARG A 185 26.85 -9.36 -3.81
N ASP A 186 26.12 -8.44 -4.41
CA ASP A 186 26.55 -7.58 -5.53
C ASP A 186 27.27 -6.31 -5.02
N GLY A 187 27.70 -6.29 -3.75
CA GLY A 187 28.36 -5.14 -3.10
C GLY A 187 27.46 -3.94 -2.80
N ILE A 188 26.16 -4.00 -3.09
CA ILE A 188 25.23 -2.88 -2.94
C ILE A 188 24.73 -2.82 -1.49
N GLU A 189 25.35 -1.96 -0.67
CA GLU A 189 24.92 -1.73 0.71
C GLU A 189 23.69 -0.81 0.82
N ILE A 190 22.52 -1.41 1.03
CA ILE A 190 21.27 -0.70 1.31
C ILE A 190 20.72 -1.08 2.67
N ASP A 191 20.37 -0.08 3.47
CA ASP A 191 19.68 -0.28 4.75
C ASP A 191 18.16 -0.50 4.56
N ARG A 192 17.58 -1.43 5.32
CA ARG A 192 16.16 -1.78 5.26
C ARG A 192 15.23 -0.61 5.61
N THR A 193 15.66 0.30 6.50
CA THR A 193 14.91 1.51 6.85
C THR A 193 14.76 2.45 5.65
N MET A 194 15.72 2.43 4.72
CA MET A 194 15.64 3.23 3.50
C MET A 194 14.56 2.69 2.55
N LEU A 195 14.52 1.38 2.34
CA LEU A 195 13.50 0.71 1.51
C LEU A 195 12.10 0.87 2.09
N ALA A 196 11.95 0.69 3.40
CA ALA A 196 10.70 0.96 4.10
C ALA A 196 10.25 2.43 3.92
N ASN A 197 11.17 3.40 4.05
CA ASN A 197 10.84 4.82 3.83
C ASN A 197 10.39 5.09 2.38
N TRP A 198 10.99 4.42 1.39
CA TRP A 198 10.62 4.54 -0.03
C TRP A 198 9.23 3.96 -0.29
N ALA A 199 8.95 2.76 0.23
CA ALA A 199 7.63 2.14 0.14
C ALA A 199 6.54 3.01 0.80
N GLY A 200 6.84 3.65 1.94
CA GLY A 200 5.93 4.61 2.56
C GLY A 200 5.64 5.83 1.69
N ARG A 201 6.67 6.38 1.01
CA ARG A 201 6.51 7.48 0.05
C ARG A 201 5.69 7.07 -1.17
N ILE A 202 5.92 5.87 -1.70
CA ILE A 202 5.14 5.31 -2.81
C ILE A 202 3.68 5.15 -2.40
N ALA A 203 3.40 4.54 -1.24
CA ALA A 203 2.04 4.36 -0.73
C ALA A 203 1.30 5.70 -0.53
N PHE A 204 2.00 6.77 -0.13
CA PHE A 204 1.40 8.12 -0.07
C PHE A 204 0.99 8.64 -1.46
N GLN A 205 1.83 8.46 -2.49
CA GLN A 205 1.50 8.88 -3.86
C GLN A 205 0.41 8.02 -4.53
N LEU A 206 0.21 6.78 -4.05
CA LEU A 206 -0.86 5.88 -4.51
C LEU A 206 -2.20 6.10 -3.78
N ALA A 207 -2.26 6.95 -2.75
CA ALA A 207 -3.49 7.20 -2.00
C ALA A 207 -4.63 7.75 -2.89
N PRO A 208 -4.43 8.76 -3.76
CA PRO A 208 -5.51 9.29 -4.62
C PRO A 208 -6.06 8.26 -5.63
N ILE A 209 -5.25 7.28 -6.02
CA ILE A 209 -5.69 6.17 -6.88
C ILE A 209 -6.58 5.22 -6.08
N THR A 210 -6.19 4.91 -4.84
CA THR A 210 -7.00 4.13 -3.90
C THR A 210 -8.34 4.81 -3.62
N ASP A 211 -8.33 6.13 -3.39
CA ASP A 211 -9.55 6.92 -3.14
C ASP A 211 -10.49 6.91 -4.36
N ALA A 212 -9.95 7.09 -5.58
CA ALA A 212 -10.72 6.97 -6.81
C ALA A 212 -11.31 5.56 -7.02
N MET A 213 -10.56 4.50 -6.70
CA MET A 213 -11.07 3.12 -6.71
C MET A 213 -12.19 2.89 -5.68
N ILE A 214 -12.14 3.56 -4.53
CA ILE A 214 -13.18 3.50 -3.50
C ILE A 214 -14.48 4.16 -3.99
N ASP A 215 -14.39 5.32 -4.63
CA ASP A 215 -15.59 6.03 -5.12
C ASP A 215 -16.22 5.33 -6.34
N GLU A 216 -15.41 4.74 -7.22
CA GLU A 216 -15.85 3.86 -8.31
C GLU A 216 -16.57 2.60 -7.78
N LEU A 217 -16.05 1.95 -6.74
CA LEU A 217 -16.76 0.86 -6.04
C LEU A 217 -18.09 1.33 -5.44
N LYS A 218 -18.14 2.52 -4.83
CA LYS A 218 -19.37 3.08 -4.22
C LYS A 218 -20.45 3.47 -5.23
N ALA A 219 -20.09 3.66 -6.49
CA ALA A 219 -21.00 3.93 -7.60
C ALA A 219 -21.60 2.66 -8.24
N SER A 220 -21.14 1.47 -7.85
CA SER A 220 -21.43 0.21 -8.57
C SER A 220 -22.65 -0.55 -8.04
N ASP A 221 -23.55 -1.00 -8.93
CA ASP A 221 -24.80 -1.70 -8.58
C ASP A 221 -24.64 -3.07 -7.87
N ARG A 222 -23.43 -3.62 -7.80
CA ARG A 222 -23.14 -4.83 -7.04
C ARG A 222 -21.75 -4.83 -6.44
N LEU A 223 -21.70 -5.07 -5.14
CA LEU A 223 -20.47 -5.30 -4.38
C LEU A 223 -20.51 -6.67 -3.68
N PHE A 224 -19.33 -7.23 -3.51
CA PHE A 224 -19.04 -8.34 -2.61
C PHE A 224 -18.12 -7.81 -1.50
N ALA A 225 -18.29 -8.28 -0.27
CA ALA A 225 -17.36 -7.94 0.81
C ALA A 225 -17.07 -9.11 1.75
N ASP A 226 -15.80 -9.22 2.14
CA ASP A 226 -15.27 -10.19 3.11
C ASP A 226 -14.58 -9.48 4.28
N GLU A 227 -14.56 -10.13 5.45
CA GLU A 227 -13.89 -9.68 6.68
C GLU A 227 -12.80 -10.68 7.11
N THR A 228 -11.66 -10.64 6.44
CA THR A 228 -10.49 -11.43 6.84
C THR A 228 -9.83 -10.81 8.09
N THR A 229 -9.57 -11.63 9.11
CA THR A 229 -9.05 -11.14 10.41
C THR A 229 -7.52 -11.23 10.47
N VAL A 230 -6.85 -10.14 10.87
CA VAL A 230 -5.38 -10.00 10.78
C VAL A 230 -4.76 -9.81 12.18
N PRO A 231 -3.73 -10.60 12.55
CA PRO A 231 -3.00 -10.39 13.80
C PRO A 231 -2.02 -9.20 13.66
N VAL A 232 -2.38 -8.06 14.26
CA VAL A 232 -1.57 -6.84 14.25
C VAL A 232 -0.90 -6.66 15.61
N LEU A 233 0.41 -6.43 15.64
CA LEU A 233 1.11 -6.17 16.90
C LEU A 233 0.55 -4.91 17.60
N ALA A 234 0.31 -5.01 18.91
CA ALA A 234 -0.02 -3.87 19.75
C ALA A 234 1.24 -3.44 20.53
N PRO A 235 1.95 -2.36 20.11
CA PRO A 235 3.18 -1.92 20.76
C PRO A 235 2.97 -1.69 22.26
N ARG A 236 4.05 -1.87 23.05
CA ARG A 236 4.07 -1.78 24.52
C ARG A 236 3.31 -2.89 25.27
N THR A 237 2.45 -3.68 24.61
CA THR A 237 1.68 -4.76 25.27
C THR A 237 2.32 -6.15 25.23
N GLY A 238 3.29 -6.36 24.33
CA GLY A 238 3.87 -7.68 24.07
C GLY A 238 2.92 -8.68 23.37
N LYS A 239 1.73 -8.25 22.94
CA LYS A 239 0.70 -9.11 22.34
C LYS A 239 0.30 -8.65 20.93
N THR A 240 -0.23 -9.58 20.15
CA THR A 240 -1.01 -9.27 18.94
C THR A 240 -2.44 -8.91 19.33
N ARG A 241 -2.97 -7.84 18.74
CA ARG A 241 -4.40 -7.51 18.71
C ARG A 241 -5.00 -8.12 17.43
N LYS A 242 -6.26 -8.55 17.51
CA LYS A 242 -7.05 -8.96 16.35
C LYS A 242 -7.63 -7.72 15.67
N ASP A 243 -7.07 -7.35 14.54
CA ASP A 243 -7.60 -6.35 13.63
C ASP A 243 -8.31 -7.04 12.45
N TYR A 244 -8.91 -6.24 11.57
CA TYR A 244 -9.79 -6.69 10.50
C TYR A 244 -9.40 -6.01 9.19
N LEU A 245 -9.36 -6.80 8.11
CA LEU A 245 -9.14 -6.31 6.75
C LEU A 245 -10.38 -6.61 5.94
N TRP A 246 -11.08 -5.54 5.55
CA TRP A 246 -12.30 -5.61 4.77
C TRP A 246 -11.96 -5.57 3.29
N ALA A 247 -12.07 -6.70 2.60
CA ALA A 247 -11.97 -6.74 1.15
C ALA A 247 -13.31 -6.33 0.55
N VAL A 248 -13.36 -5.21 -0.17
CA VAL A 248 -14.54 -4.76 -0.93
C VAL A 248 -14.25 -4.93 -2.41
N VAL A 249 -15.12 -5.65 -3.11
CA VAL A 249 -14.87 -6.17 -4.46
C VAL A 249 -16.03 -5.89 -5.39
N ARG A 250 -15.71 -5.41 -6.59
CA ARG A 250 -16.55 -5.52 -7.79
C ARG A 250 -15.90 -6.51 -8.74
N ASP A 251 -16.61 -7.57 -9.09
CA ASP A 251 -16.29 -8.40 -10.25
C ASP A 251 -17.59 -8.86 -10.90
N GLN A 252 -17.81 -8.43 -12.14
CA GLN A 252 -19.02 -8.75 -12.91
C GLN A 252 -18.75 -9.74 -14.05
N ARG A 253 -17.49 -10.21 -14.22
CA ARG A 253 -17.08 -11.03 -15.37
C ARG A 253 -17.85 -12.35 -15.46
N GLY A 254 -18.14 -12.97 -14.31
CA GLY A 254 -18.98 -14.18 -14.21
C GLY A 254 -20.48 -13.96 -14.48
N TRP A 255 -20.91 -12.71 -14.71
CA TRP A 255 -22.30 -12.30 -14.91
C TRP A 255 -22.52 -11.52 -16.21
N GLY A 256 -21.49 -11.42 -17.06
CA GLY A 256 -21.55 -10.70 -18.35
C GLY A 256 -21.50 -9.17 -18.25
N GLY A 257 -21.17 -8.60 -17.09
CA GLY A 257 -21.00 -7.16 -16.94
C GLY A 257 -19.68 -6.67 -17.53
N GLY A 258 -19.70 -5.49 -18.15
CA GLY A 258 -18.55 -4.89 -18.83
C GLY A 258 -17.57 -4.14 -17.92
N ASP A 259 -17.94 -3.88 -16.66
CA ASP A 259 -17.13 -3.07 -15.74
C ASP A 259 -15.83 -3.79 -15.33
N PRO A 260 -14.69 -3.07 -15.27
CA PRO A 260 -13.43 -3.67 -14.86
C PRO A 260 -13.50 -4.12 -13.39
N PRO A 261 -12.88 -5.26 -13.06
CA PRO A 261 -12.86 -5.78 -11.70
C PRO A 261 -11.98 -4.91 -10.80
N ILE A 262 -12.46 -4.59 -9.60
CA ILE A 262 -11.79 -3.73 -8.62
C ILE A 262 -11.84 -4.40 -7.26
N VAL A 263 -10.72 -4.39 -6.54
CA VAL A 263 -10.58 -4.84 -5.15
C VAL A 263 -9.95 -3.71 -4.35
N VAL A 264 -10.55 -3.33 -3.23
CA VAL A 264 -9.94 -2.44 -2.24
C VAL A 264 -9.99 -3.08 -0.86
N PHE A 265 -8.88 -3.01 -0.13
CA PHE A 265 -8.77 -3.49 1.24
C PHE A 265 -8.82 -2.33 2.24
N GLN A 266 -9.81 -2.29 3.12
CA GLN A 266 -9.93 -1.29 4.19
C GLN A 266 -9.56 -1.89 5.55
N HIS A 267 -8.59 -1.31 6.25
CA HIS A 267 -8.19 -1.75 7.59
C HIS A 267 -9.11 -1.19 8.68
N SER A 268 -9.45 -2.02 9.66
CA SER A 268 -10.10 -1.58 10.90
C SER A 268 -9.57 -2.31 12.13
N ARG A 269 -9.69 -1.65 13.29
CA ARG A 269 -9.43 -2.24 14.62
C ARG A 269 -10.66 -2.90 15.24
N SER A 270 -11.78 -2.95 14.51
CA SER A 270 -13.08 -3.43 15.00
C SER A 270 -13.93 -4.01 13.87
N ARG A 271 -14.78 -4.99 14.21
CA ARG A 271 -15.86 -5.52 13.36
C ARG A 271 -17.24 -4.98 13.76
N SER A 272 -17.29 -3.78 14.32
CA SER A 272 -18.54 -3.17 14.78
C SER A 272 -19.46 -2.79 13.62
N ALA A 273 -20.78 -2.77 13.88
CA ALA A 273 -21.78 -2.19 12.99
C ALA A 273 -21.40 -0.77 12.52
N GLU A 274 -20.83 0.04 13.42
CA GLU A 274 -20.31 1.38 13.11
C GLU A 274 -19.13 1.37 12.13
N THR A 275 -18.25 0.36 12.19
CA THR A 275 -17.15 0.18 11.23
C THR A 275 -17.70 -0.08 9.84
N ALA A 276 -18.59 -1.08 9.71
CA ALA A 276 -19.21 -1.41 8.42
C ALA A 276 -19.96 -0.21 7.83
N LYS A 277 -20.69 0.57 8.66
CA LYS A 277 -21.30 1.83 8.20
C LYS A 277 -20.29 2.82 7.62
N LYS A 278 -19.13 3.02 8.26
CA LYS A 278 -18.08 3.92 7.75
C LYS A 278 -17.50 3.44 6.42
N ILE A 279 -17.20 2.15 6.30
CA ILE A 279 -16.65 1.52 5.08
C ILE A 279 -17.59 1.71 3.89
N PHE A 280 -18.89 1.46 4.09
CA PHE A 280 -19.93 1.58 3.06
C PHE A 280 -20.61 2.97 3.01
N THR A 281 -20.06 3.99 3.70
CA THR A 281 -20.61 5.36 3.63
C THR A 281 -20.44 5.92 2.22
N GLY A 282 -21.57 6.29 1.61
CA GLY A 282 -21.63 6.80 0.23
C GLY A 282 -21.89 5.73 -0.83
N PHE A 283 -22.06 4.45 -0.47
CA PHE A 283 -22.63 3.45 -1.37
C PHE A 283 -24.09 3.81 -1.68
N LYS A 284 -24.42 4.06 -2.96
CA LYS A 284 -25.67 4.76 -3.32
C LYS A 284 -26.84 3.83 -3.66
N VAL A 285 -26.57 2.82 -4.49
CA VAL A 285 -27.56 1.90 -5.07
C VAL A 285 -26.87 0.55 -5.24
N GLY A 286 -27.61 -0.55 -5.16
CA GLY A 286 -27.11 -1.87 -5.54
C GLY A 286 -27.27 -2.96 -4.49
N SER A 287 -26.75 -4.14 -4.81
CA SER A 287 -26.75 -5.32 -3.93
C SER A 287 -25.37 -5.52 -3.28
N LEU A 288 -25.37 -5.80 -1.98
CA LEU A 288 -24.15 -6.13 -1.23
C LEU A 288 -24.20 -7.61 -0.83
N THR A 289 -23.25 -8.39 -1.35
CA THR A 289 -23.08 -9.81 -1.01
C THR A 289 -22.03 -9.93 0.08
N VAL A 290 -22.33 -10.62 1.18
CA VAL A 290 -21.38 -10.88 2.27
C VAL A 290 -21.45 -12.34 2.69
N ASP A 291 -20.32 -12.89 3.14
CA ASP A 291 -20.28 -14.18 3.83
C ASP A 291 -20.32 -13.99 5.35
N GLY A 292 -20.90 -14.96 6.06
CA GLY A 292 -20.78 -15.18 7.51
C GLY A 292 -20.96 -13.99 8.50
N TYR A 293 -21.46 -12.82 8.09
CA TYR A 293 -21.36 -11.61 8.92
C TYR A 293 -22.35 -11.59 10.10
N ALA A 294 -21.92 -12.22 11.20
CA ALA A 294 -22.70 -12.51 12.41
C ALA A 294 -23.37 -11.32 13.12
N VAL A 295 -23.07 -10.06 12.74
CA VAL A 295 -23.83 -8.88 13.19
C VAL A 295 -25.24 -8.88 12.60
N CYS A 296 -25.45 -9.50 11.44
CA CYS A 296 -26.78 -9.80 10.87
C CYS A 296 -27.34 -11.13 11.40
N GLY A 297 -27.35 -11.31 12.73
CA GLY A 297 -27.87 -12.52 13.40
C GLY A 297 -29.33 -12.86 13.05
N ARG A 298 -30.10 -11.88 12.56
CA ARG A 298 -31.41 -12.09 11.90
C ARG A 298 -31.53 -11.26 10.61
N PRO A 299 -32.19 -11.76 9.55
CA PRO A 299 -32.45 -10.99 8.32
C PRO A 299 -33.18 -9.66 8.54
N SER A 300 -34.02 -9.58 9.58
CA SER A 300 -34.74 -8.35 9.98
C SER A 300 -33.83 -7.29 10.61
N GLU A 301 -32.75 -7.70 11.30
CA GLU A 301 -31.73 -6.80 11.84
C GLU A 301 -30.81 -6.31 10.72
N CYS A 302 -30.48 -7.18 9.75
CA CYS A 302 -29.80 -6.78 8.52
C CYS A 302 -30.61 -5.71 7.76
N LYS A 303 -31.93 -5.89 7.58
CA LYS A 303 -32.80 -4.86 6.97
C LYS A 303 -32.81 -3.53 7.76
N LYS A 304 -32.80 -3.55 9.10
CA LYS A 304 -32.69 -2.32 9.92
C LYS A 304 -31.31 -1.65 9.81
N PHE A 305 -30.25 -2.44 9.70
CA PHE A 305 -28.88 -1.94 9.50
C PHE A 305 -28.75 -1.19 8.16
N LEU A 306 -29.28 -1.79 7.08
CA LEU A 306 -29.30 -1.24 5.72
C LEU A 306 -30.21 -0.01 5.57
N ALA A 307 -31.39 -0.02 6.21
CA ALA A 307 -32.27 1.14 6.26
C ALA A 307 -31.57 2.35 6.93
N GLY A 308 -30.78 2.10 7.98
CA GLY A 308 -29.91 3.07 8.62
C GLY A 308 -28.62 3.42 7.85
N MET A 309 -28.55 3.10 6.55
CA MET A 309 -27.50 3.45 5.59
C MET A 309 -28.07 4.08 4.29
N ASN A 310 -29.37 4.42 4.26
CA ASN A 310 -30.08 4.94 3.08
C ASN A 310 -30.09 4.00 1.84
N MET A 311 -29.85 2.70 2.02
CA MET A 311 -29.78 1.71 0.93
C MET A 311 -31.18 1.22 0.48
N TRP A 312 -32.00 2.15 -0.03
CA TRP A 312 -33.43 1.95 -0.39
C TRP A 312 -33.64 1.20 -1.73
N SER A 313 -33.12 -0.03 -1.84
CA SER A 313 -33.50 -1.03 -2.85
C SER A 313 -32.69 -2.34 -2.73
N GLY A 314 -31.50 -2.26 -2.15
CA GLY A 314 -30.51 -3.32 -2.17
C GLY A 314 -30.90 -4.59 -1.42
N ALA A 315 -31.02 -5.71 -2.15
CA ALA A 315 -31.02 -7.03 -1.55
C ALA A 315 -29.60 -7.38 -1.06
N VAL A 316 -29.45 -7.59 0.25
CA VAL A 316 -28.28 -8.32 0.77
C VAL A 316 -28.51 -9.81 0.59
N VAL A 317 -27.70 -10.43 -0.26
CA VAL A 317 -27.65 -11.88 -0.40
C VAL A 317 -26.58 -12.38 0.56
N CYS A 318 -27.01 -12.94 1.68
CA CYS A 318 -26.13 -13.67 2.59
C CYS A 318 -25.94 -15.09 2.03
N SER A 319 -24.70 -15.58 1.95
CA SER A 319 -24.43 -16.95 1.50
C SER A 319 -24.97 -17.96 2.51
N ALA A 320 -25.82 -18.89 2.06
CA ALA A 320 -26.41 -19.92 2.91
C ALA A 320 -25.48 -21.15 3.01
N SER A 321 -24.32 -20.98 3.62
CA SER A 321 -23.31 -22.03 3.85
C SER A 321 -23.29 -22.55 5.31
N GLU A 322 -23.68 -21.74 6.30
CA GLU A 322 -23.71 -22.13 7.73
C GLU A 322 -25.10 -22.02 8.39
N CYS A 323 -26.09 -21.43 7.73
CA CYS A 323 -27.47 -21.41 8.22
C CYS A 323 -28.16 -22.76 7.93
N GLY A 324 -27.97 -23.73 8.83
CA GLY A 324 -28.50 -25.09 8.70
C GLY A 324 -30.03 -25.17 8.63
N PHE A 325 -30.58 -25.10 7.42
CA PHE A 325 -31.99 -25.35 7.10
C PHE A 325 -32.09 -26.23 5.85
N ASP A 326 -32.59 -27.45 6.04
CA ASP A 326 -33.07 -28.28 4.93
C ASP A 326 -34.11 -27.51 4.11
N THR A 327 -33.83 -27.30 2.82
CA THR A 327 -34.82 -26.79 1.87
C THR A 327 -34.70 -27.50 0.52
N PRO A 328 -35.77 -28.15 0.02
CA PRO A 328 -35.74 -28.84 -1.26
C PRO A 328 -35.78 -27.86 -2.44
N ARG A 329 -35.37 -28.38 -3.61
CA ARG A 329 -35.38 -27.75 -4.94
C ARG A 329 -36.31 -26.54 -5.12
N ALA A 330 -35.67 -25.40 -5.36
CA ALA A 330 -35.98 -24.40 -6.39
C ALA A 330 -37.45 -24.13 -6.79
N ARG A 331 -37.88 -22.88 -6.60
CA ARG A 331 -38.81 -22.24 -7.56
C ARG A 331 -38.46 -20.78 -7.82
N MET A 332 -38.21 -20.47 -9.09
CA MET A 332 -38.07 -19.13 -9.64
C MET A 332 -39.40 -18.75 -10.28
N GLU A 333 -39.95 -17.56 -10.00
CA GLU A 333 -41.10 -17.02 -10.73
C GLU A 333 -40.81 -15.61 -11.25
N MET A 334 -41.07 -15.41 -12.55
CA MET A 334 -41.07 -14.11 -13.22
C MET A 334 -42.52 -13.60 -13.35
N ARG A 335 -42.72 -12.28 -13.31
CA ARG A 335 -43.84 -11.59 -13.99
C ARG A 335 -43.36 -10.24 -14.51
N GLY A 336 -43.65 -9.91 -15.79
CA GLY A 336 -43.21 -8.66 -16.44
C GLY A 336 -43.23 -8.76 -17.98
N SER A 337 -44.31 -8.31 -18.61
CA SER A 337 -44.70 -8.76 -19.97
C SER A 337 -45.80 -7.83 -20.53
N VAL A 338 -46.00 -7.56 -21.83
CA VAL A 338 -45.44 -8.04 -23.13
C VAL A 338 -46.00 -7.08 -24.24
N PRO A 339 -45.54 -7.01 -25.52
CA PRO A 339 -44.39 -7.61 -26.25
C PRO A 339 -43.31 -6.53 -26.60
N THR A 340 -42.65 -6.29 -27.77
CA THR A 340 -42.69 -6.82 -29.17
C THR A 340 -41.42 -6.46 -30.00
N ARG A 341 -41.15 -7.24 -31.07
CA ARG A 341 -40.66 -6.94 -32.47
C ARG A 341 -39.81 -5.65 -32.75
N ILE A 342 -38.78 -5.64 -33.63
CA ILE A 342 -38.34 -6.61 -34.67
C ILE A 342 -36.86 -6.40 -35.13
N ARG A 343 -36.25 -7.47 -35.70
CA ARG A 343 -35.02 -7.56 -36.55
C ARG A 343 -33.74 -6.77 -36.19
N ALA A 344 -32.72 -7.57 -35.81
CA ALA A 344 -31.44 -7.73 -36.50
C ALA A 344 -30.98 -6.68 -37.54
N LEU A 345 -29.82 -6.07 -37.25
CA LEU A 345 -28.57 -6.37 -37.97
C LEU A 345 -27.43 -6.57 -36.94
#